data_AF-A0AAE1BDM6-F1
#
_entry.id   AF-A0AAE1BDM6-F1
#
_cell.length_a   1.000
_cell.length_b   1.000
_cell.length_c   1.000
_cell.angle_alpha   90.00
_cell.angle_beta   90.00
_cell.angle_gamma   90.00
#
_symmetry.space_group_name_H-M   'P 1'
#
loop_
_entity.id
_entity.type
_entity.pdbx_description
1 polymer ?
#
loop_
_entity_poly.entity_id
_entity_poly.type
_entity_poly.pdbx_seq_one_letter_code
_entity_poly.pdbx_strand_id
1 'polypeptide(L)'
;MAALLMLASLYFLLMVETTAHSSGLEVSLDRTVPQREEGKPCSEFMCLVHGNSAAINTVTISKVKVYENPSEILAVSASDPEININDEDIRGKGTLQGNSAAIYIELSDPSSCVSDFIACEVTFTNRSGHSEESIAIAGPGNLSKLQAVPMTDTEVQDTMSEVEALPRQFYYPYVSELRFLGDKMIRDERYFETRSDRLDKRLSENIETVQRRANTLEDSVLERVSSVETSLASRISRLDRFSYNLLSESSETSSDVAQTLAKAR
;
A
#
# COMPACT_ATOMS: atom_id res chain seq x y z
N MET A 1 1.27 -35.40 29.30
CA MET A 1 1.31 -33.92 29.45
C MET A 1 1.74 -33.20 28.18
N ALA A 2 2.75 -33.64 27.43
CA ALA A 2 3.15 -33.00 26.16
C ALA A 2 2.05 -32.97 25.07
N ALA A 3 1.21 -34.00 24.99
CA ALA A 3 0.10 -34.05 24.02
C ALA A 3 -1.02 -33.04 24.30
N LEU A 4 -1.24 -32.67 25.57
CA LEU A 4 -2.26 -31.68 25.96
C LEU A 4 -1.81 -30.24 25.66
N LEU A 5 -0.50 -29.97 25.75
CA LEU A 5 0.08 -28.68 25.35
C LEU A 5 0.09 -28.50 23.82
N MET A 6 0.32 -29.58 23.06
CA MET A 6 0.25 -29.56 21.59
C MET A 6 -1.18 -29.36 21.08
N LEU A 7 -2.19 -29.93 21.75
CA LEU A 7 -3.60 -29.69 21.42
C LEU A 7 -4.03 -28.25 21.73
N ALA A 8 -3.53 -27.64 22.81
CA ALA A 8 -3.78 -26.24 23.11
C ALA A 8 -3.11 -25.29 22.11
N SER A 9 -1.89 -25.61 21.62
CA SER A 9 -1.23 -24.80 20.58
C SER A 9 -1.87 -24.98 19.20
N LEU A 10 -2.47 -26.14 18.91
CA LEU A 10 -3.24 -26.35 17.68
C LEU A 10 -4.61 -25.66 17.72
N TYR A 11 -5.22 -25.52 18.90
CA TYR A 11 -6.47 -24.78 19.07
C TYR A 11 -6.27 -23.27 18.83
N PHE A 12 -5.09 -22.74 19.17
CA PHE A 12 -4.70 -21.35 18.91
C PHE A 12 -4.44 -21.05 17.42
N LEU A 13 -4.30 -22.07 16.56
CA LEU A 13 -4.05 -21.92 15.12
C LEU A 13 -5.34 -21.93 14.25
N LEU A 14 -6.53 -21.96 14.86
CA LEU A 14 -7.82 -21.97 14.16
C LEU A 14 -8.56 -20.62 14.17
N MET A 15 -7.98 -19.59 14.78
CA MET A 15 -8.44 -18.22 14.61
C MET A 15 -7.83 -17.68 13.31
N VAL A 16 -8.63 -17.57 12.26
CA VAL A 16 -8.25 -16.80 11.06
C VAL A 16 -8.51 -15.34 11.41
N GLU A 17 -7.58 -14.73 12.14
CA GLU A 17 -7.57 -13.28 12.37
C GLU A 17 -7.14 -12.61 11.07
N THR A 18 -8.07 -11.92 10.42
CA THR A 18 -7.74 -11.00 9.32
C THR A 18 -7.57 -9.60 9.90
N THR A 19 -6.40 -9.31 10.45
CA THR A 19 -6.05 -7.96 10.88
C THR A 19 -5.65 -7.10 9.68
N ALA A 20 -6.46 -6.09 9.36
CA ALA A 20 -6.09 -5.07 8.39
C ALA A 20 -5.52 -3.86 9.16
N HIS A 21 -4.22 -3.57 8.95
CA HIS A 21 -3.60 -2.36 9.46
C HIS A 21 -3.58 -1.29 8.37
N SER A 22 -4.37 -0.23 8.57
CA SER A 22 -4.22 1.03 7.84
C SER A 22 -3.64 2.08 8.78
N SER A 23 -2.96 3.11 8.23
CA SER A 23 -2.21 4.08 9.03
C SER A 23 -3.10 4.82 10.04
N GLY A 24 -3.12 4.32 11.29
CA GLY A 24 -3.84 4.94 12.40
C GLY A 24 -5.14 4.25 12.82
N LEU A 25 -5.54 3.15 12.18
CA LEU A 25 -6.74 2.38 12.49
C LEU A 25 -6.39 0.89 12.56
N GLU A 26 -6.92 0.21 13.57
CA GLU A 26 -6.87 -1.24 13.70
C GLU A 26 -8.28 -1.80 13.56
N VAL A 27 -8.47 -2.73 12.63
CA VAL A 27 -9.73 -3.42 12.39
C VAL A 27 -9.45 -4.91 12.42
N SER A 28 -10.17 -5.63 13.27
CA SER A 28 -10.23 -7.10 13.27
C SER A 28 -11.68 -7.57 13.14
N LEU A 29 -11.86 -8.67 12.43
CA LEU A 29 -13.13 -9.36 12.35
C LEU A 29 -12.88 -10.85 12.57
N ASP A 30 -13.36 -11.31 13.71
CA ASP A 30 -13.22 -12.71 14.11
C ASP A 30 -14.53 -13.45 13.91
N ARG A 31 -14.41 -14.70 13.47
CA ARG A 31 -15.53 -15.63 13.38
C ARG A 31 -15.29 -16.79 14.33
N THR A 32 -16.27 -17.08 15.16
CA THR A 32 -16.31 -18.32 15.94
C THR A 32 -17.49 -19.17 15.49
N VAL A 33 -17.26 -20.48 15.40
CA VAL A 33 -18.29 -21.46 15.05
C VAL A 33 -18.49 -22.32 16.30
N PRO A 34 -19.54 -22.07 17.10
CA PRO A 34 -19.78 -22.85 18.30
C PRO A 34 -20.11 -24.30 17.93
N GLN A 35 -19.84 -25.24 18.84
CA GLN A 35 -20.24 -26.63 18.65
C GLN A 35 -21.76 -26.70 18.51
N ARG A 36 -22.23 -27.41 17.48
CA ARG A 36 -23.64 -27.47 17.09
C ARG A 36 -24.46 -28.10 18.23
N GLU A 37 -25.09 -27.25 19.02
CA GLU A 37 -26.10 -27.61 20.01
C GLU A 37 -27.43 -26.97 19.62
N GLU A 38 -28.53 -27.64 19.92
CA GLU A 38 -29.87 -27.17 19.60
C GLU A 38 -30.14 -25.83 20.32
N GLY A 39 -30.54 -24.80 19.57
CA GLY A 39 -30.81 -23.45 20.10
C GLY A 39 -29.57 -22.54 20.25
N LYS A 40 -28.38 -22.97 19.85
CA LYS A 40 -27.19 -22.10 19.75
C LYS A 40 -27.05 -21.47 18.36
N PRO A 41 -26.47 -20.27 18.23
CA PRO A 41 -26.17 -19.69 16.93
C PRO A 41 -25.23 -20.61 16.14
N CYS A 42 -25.34 -20.63 14.82
CA CYS A 42 -24.46 -21.44 13.98
C CYS A 42 -23.13 -20.72 13.66
N SER A 43 -23.06 -19.40 13.84
CA SER A 43 -21.80 -18.66 13.82
C SER A 43 -21.93 -17.36 14.59
N GLU A 44 -20.84 -16.94 15.20
CA GLU A 44 -20.73 -15.66 15.89
C GLU A 44 -19.57 -14.86 15.29
N PHE A 45 -19.77 -13.57 15.12
CA PHE A 45 -18.82 -12.63 14.57
C PHE A 45 -18.54 -11.51 15.56
N MET A 46 -17.28 -11.15 15.71
CA MET A 46 -16.84 -10.03 16.53
C MET A 46 -15.98 -9.11 15.67
N CYS A 47 -16.51 -7.93 15.33
CA CYS A 47 -15.70 -6.86 14.77
C CYS A 47 -15.21 -5.94 15.87
N LEU A 48 -13.90 -5.78 15.98
CA LEU A 48 -13.28 -4.83 16.89
C LEU A 48 -12.54 -3.77 16.07
N VAL A 49 -12.78 -2.51 16.42
CA VAL A 49 -12.20 -1.36 15.74
C VAL A 49 -11.56 -0.45 16.78
N HIS A 50 -10.29 -0.13 16.59
CA HIS A 50 -9.57 0.80 17.45
C HIS A 50 -8.95 1.93 16.62
N GLY A 51 -9.44 3.15 16.84
CA GLY A 51 -8.90 4.37 16.26
C GLY A 51 -7.68 4.83 17.06
N ASN A 52 -6.48 4.45 16.61
CA ASN A 52 -5.23 4.88 17.25
C ASN A 52 -4.97 6.39 17.02
N SER A 53 -4.88 6.78 15.75
CA SER A 53 -4.66 8.19 15.34
C SER A 53 -5.65 8.68 14.29
N ALA A 54 -6.71 7.88 14.05
CA ALA A 54 -7.85 8.17 13.20
C ALA A 54 -9.12 8.26 14.04
N ALA A 55 -10.02 9.21 13.74
CA ALA A 55 -11.32 9.32 14.39
C ALA A 55 -12.35 8.45 13.67
N ILE A 56 -12.94 7.48 14.36
CA ILE A 56 -13.96 6.59 13.79
C ILE A 56 -15.26 7.40 13.55
N ASN A 57 -15.77 7.36 12.33
CA ASN A 57 -17.03 8.02 11.97
C ASN A 57 -18.19 7.02 12.06
N THR A 58 -18.08 5.91 11.34
CA THR A 58 -19.07 4.83 11.31
C THR A 58 -18.40 3.46 11.27
N VAL A 59 -19.04 2.47 11.87
CA VAL A 59 -18.70 1.05 11.71
C VAL A 59 -19.96 0.30 11.32
N THR A 60 -19.90 -0.40 10.20
CA THR A 60 -21.04 -1.10 9.60
C THR A 60 -20.68 -2.57 9.42
N ILE A 61 -21.60 -3.46 9.81
CA ILE A 61 -21.55 -4.86 9.42
C ILE A 61 -22.57 -5.12 8.33
N SER A 62 -22.09 -5.74 7.25
CA SER A 62 -22.90 -6.13 6.10
C SER A 62 -22.73 -7.61 5.82
N LYS A 63 -23.83 -8.24 5.41
CA LYS A 63 -23.83 -9.57 4.79
C LYS A 63 -23.58 -9.42 3.30
N VAL A 64 -22.58 -10.13 2.81
CA VAL A 64 -22.10 -10.08 1.43
C VAL A 64 -22.36 -11.42 0.77
N LYS A 65 -23.14 -11.39 -0.32
CA LYS A 65 -23.40 -12.55 -1.17
C LYS A 65 -22.82 -12.32 -2.56
N VAL A 66 -22.39 -13.40 -3.21
CA VAL A 66 -21.92 -13.34 -4.59
C VAL A 66 -23.12 -12.96 -5.47
N TYR A 67 -23.05 -11.80 -6.16
CA TYR A 67 -24.07 -11.24 -7.07
C TYR A 67 -25.23 -10.45 -6.46
N GLU A 68 -25.31 -10.28 -5.15
CA GLU A 68 -26.27 -9.36 -4.53
C GLU A 68 -25.53 -8.15 -3.95
N ASN A 69 -26.20 -7.01 -3.84
CA ASN A 69 -25.65 -5.87 -3.13
C ASN A 69 -25.47 -6.25 -1.64
N PRO A 70 -24.43 -5.75 -0.96
CA PRO A 70 -24.28 -5.94 0.46
C PRO A 70 -25.55 -5.51 1.19
N SER A 71 -26.06 -6.38 2.04
CA SER A 71 -27.19 -6.06 2.91
C SER A 71 -26.64 -5.67 4.26
N GLU A 72 -26.79 -4.40 4.63
CA GLU A 72 -26.44 -3.90 5.95
C GLU A 72 -27.23 -4.66 7.02
N ILE A 73 -26.52 -5.19 8.01
CA ILE A 73 -27.11 -5.80 9.20
C ILE A 73 -27.23 -4.73 10.28
N LEU A 74 -26.13 -4.04 10.58
CA LEU A 74 -26.03 -3.16 11.74
C LEU A 74 -24.96 -2.09 11.50
N ALA A 75 -25.25 -0.85 11.87
CA ALA A 75 -24.28 0.24 11.86
C ALA A 75 -24.27 1.01 13.18
N VAL A 76 -23.08 1.39 13.66
CA VAL A 76 -22.89 2.33 14.77
C VAL A 76 -22.14 3.56 14.31
N SER A 77 -22.48 4.70 14.91
CA SER A 77 -21.89 6.00 14.57
C SER A 77 -21.86 6.92 15.78
N ALA A 78 -21.20 8.07 15.67
CA ALA A 78 -21.21 9.05 16.76
C ALA A 78 -22.63 9.57 17.10
N SER A 79 -23.55 9.57 16.13
CA SER A 79 -24.96 9.94 16.34
C SER A 79 -25.81 8.81 16.93
N ASP A 80 -25.42 7.56 16.68
CA ASP A 80 -26.09 6.37 17.20
C ASP A 80 -25.04 5.38 17.71
N PRO A 81 -24.50 5.63 18.92
CA PRO A 81 -23.32 4.92 19.42
C PRO A 81 -23.65 3.53 19.95
N GLU A 82 -24.92 3.19 20.19
CA GLU A 82 -25.31 1.87 20.69
C GLU A 82 -26.56 1.38 19.96
N ILE A 83 -26.47 0.22 19.35
CA ILE A 83 -27.59 -0.39 18.62
C ILE A 83 -27.67 -1.87 18.97
N ASN A 84 -28.89 -2.38 19.08
CA ASN A 84 -29.16 -3.79 19.32
C ASN A 84 -30.21 -4.27 18.32
N ILE A 85 -29.98 -5.45 17.76
CA ILE A 85 -30.89 -6.12 16.84
C ILE A 85 -31.19 -7.50 17.43
N ASN A 86 -32.46 -7.85 17.44
CA ASN A 86 -32.91 -9.13 17.94
C ASN A 86 -34.01 -9.65 17.01
N ASP A 87 -33.56 -10.20 15.88
CA ASP A 87 -34.39 -10.88 14.89
C ASP A 87 -34.33 -12.40 15.12
N GLU A 88 -35.23 -13.16 14.53
CA GLU A 88 -35.27 -14.63 14.65
C GLU A 88 -33.97 -15.27 14.09
N ASP A 89 -33.47 -14.72 12.99
CA ASP A 89 -32.31 -15.25 12.27
C ASP A 89 -30.98 -14.59 12.67
N ILE A 90 -31.02 -13.37 13.19
CA ILE A 90 -29.85 -12.54 13.47
C ILE A 90 -30.02 -11.82 14.81
N ARG A 91 -29.06 -12.01 15.71
CA ARG A 91 -28.92 -11.19 16.92
C ARG A 91 -27.64 -10.39 16.81
N GLY A 92 -27.67 -9.13 17.24
CA GLY A 92 -26.49 -8.29 17.14
C GLY A 92 -26.49 -7.15 18.14
N LYS A 93 -25.28 -6.73 18.52
CA LYS A 93 -25.06 -5.57 19.37
C LYS A 93 -23.85 -4.81 18.85
N GLY A 94 -24.01 -3.52 18.61
CA GLY A 94 -22.93 -2.61 18.29
C GLY A 94 -22.78 -1.56 19.37
N THR A 95 -21.53 -1.19 19.66
CA THR A 95 -21.19 -0.07 20.53
C THR A 95 -20.03 0.71 19.93
N LEU A 96 -20.09 2.04 20.00
CA LEU A 96 -19.02 2.98 19.69
C LEU A 96 -18.80 3.85 20.93
N GLN A 97 -17.68 3.65 21.62
CA GLN A 97 -17.33 4.39 22.82
C GLN A 97 -15.99 5.10 22.63
N GLY A 98 -16.01 6.43 22.66
CA GLY A 98 -14.84 7.23 22.39
C GLY A 98 -14.34 7.00 20.95
N ASN A 99 -13.16 6.40 20.81
CA ASN A 99 -12.57 6.09 19.52
C ASN A 99 -12.36 4.58 19.33
N SER A 100 -13.25 3.79 19.89
CA SER A 100 -13.24 2.33 19.77
C SER A 100 -14.66 1.83 19.55
N ALA A 101 -14.80 0.88 18.64
CA ALA A 101 -16.07 0.25 18.34
C ALA A 101 -15.96 -1.27 18.50
N ALA A 102 -17.07 -1.87 18.94
CA ALA A 102 -17.23 -3.31 18.97
C ALA A 102 -18.62 -3.64 18.43
N ILE A 103 -18.67 -4.51 17.43
CA ILE A 103 -19.91 -5.08 16.92
C ILE A 103 -19.85 -6.59 17.04
N TYR A 104 -20.83 -7.15 17.72
CA TYR A 104 -21.04 -8.57 17.88
C TYR A 104 -22.30 -8.99 17.13
N ILE A 105 -22.22 -10.06 16.34
CA ILE A 105 -23.36 -10.61 15.60
C ILE A 105 -23.38 -12.13 15.75
N GLU A 106 -24.56 -12.66 16.01
CA GLU A 106 -24.88 -14.07 16.00
C GLU A 106 -25.82 -14.37 14.84
N LEU A 107 -25.49 -15.39 14.06
CA LEU A 107 -26.37 -15.92 13.03
C LEU A 107 -26.97 -17.23 13.52
N SER A 108 -28.29 -17.29 13.55
CA SER A 108 -29.06 -18.48 13.92
C SER A 108 -29.48 -19.29 12.68
N ASP A 109 -29.64 -18.63 11.53
CA ASP A 109 -30.02 -19.28 10.29
C ASP A 109 -28.89 -20.17 9.72
N PRO A 110 -29.10 -21.49 9.62
CA PRO A 110 -28.11 -22.43 9.08
C PRO A 110 -27.68 -22.12 7.65
N SER A 111 -28.56 -21.52 6.84
CA SER A 111 -28.22 -21.19 5.45
C SER A 111 -27.16 -20.09 5.40
N SER A 112 -27.34 -19.06 6.24
CA SER A 112 -26.42 -17.93 6.35
C SER A 112 -25.03 -18.33 6.83
N CYS A 113 -24.94 -19.32 7.71
CA CYS A 113 -23.67 -19.81 8.24
C CYS A 113 -22.78 -20.53 7.22
N VAL A 114 -23.36 -21.08 6.15
CA VAL A 114 -22.64 -21.90 5.17
C VAL A 114 -22.20 -21.08 3.94
N SER A 115 -22.98 -20.08 3.55
CA SER A 115 -22.77 -19.36 2.29
C SER A 115 -22.28 -17.93 2.43
N ASP A 116 -22.49 -17.30 3.59
CA ASP A 116 -22.35 -15.85 3.66
C ASP A 116 -20.96 -15.41 4.12
N PHE A 117 -20.52 -14.31 3.53
CA PHE A 117 -19.40 -13.52 4.00
C PHE A 117 -19.94 -12.37 4.84
N ILE A 118 -19.28 -12.09 5.94
CA ILE A 118 -19.55 -10.91 6.77
C ILE A 118 -18.41 -9.93 6.54
N ALA A 119 -18.76 -8.69 6.23
CA ALA A 119 -17.83 -7.58 6.10
C ALA A 119 -18.04 -6.60 7.24
N CYS A 120 -16.95 -6.15 7.86
CA CYS A 120 -16.90 -5.03 8.77
C CYS A 120 -16.24 -3.86 8.06
N GLU A 121 -17.04 -2.85 7.76
CA GLU A 121 -16.65 -1.63 7.04
C GLU A 121 -16.55 -0.48 8.03
N VAL A 122 -15.42 0.22 8.02
CA VAL A 122 -15.14 1.33 8.93
C VAL A 122 -14.85 2.56 8.11
N THR A 123 -15.64 3.62 8.30
CA THR A 123 -15.30 4.94 7.80
C THR A 123 -14.65 5.75 8.92
N PHE A 124 -13.54 6.43 8.60
CA PHE A 124 -12.76 7.15 9.61
C PHE A 124 -12.12 8.40 9.01
N THR A 125 -11.85 9.37 9.88
CA THR A 125 -11.10 10.58 9.52
C THR A 125 -9.65 10.42 9.97
N ASN A 126 -8.71 10.42 9.02
CA ASN A 126 -7.29 10.27 9.30
C ASN A 126 -6.70 11.54 9.98
N ARG A 127 -5.43 11.48 10.40
CA ARG A 127 -4.73 12.60 11.04
C ARG A 127 -4.64 13.86 10.17
N SER A 128 -4.70 13.71 8.85
CA SER A 128 -4.70 14.81 7.88
C SER A 128 -6.10 15.41 7.65
N GLY A 129 -7.13 14.93 8.37
CA GLY A 129 -8.51 15.39 8.24
C GLY A 129 -9.25 14.84 7.03
N HIS A 130 -8.71 13.82 6.35
CA HIS A 130 -9.34 13.20 5.18
C HIS A 130 -10.13 11.96 5.59
N SER A 131 -11.32 11.79 4.99
CA SER A 131 -12.13 10.59 5.19
C SER A 131 -11.55 9.42 4.40
N GLU A 132 -11.39 8.28 5.05
CA GLU A 132 -10.92 7.02 4.49
C GLU A 132 -11.83 5.88 4.94
N GLU A 133 -11.63 4.71 4.32
CA GLU A 133 -12.41 3.49 4.56
C GLU A 133 -11.45 2.31 4.77
N SER A 134 -11.79 1.44 5.71
CA SER A 134 -11.10 0.17 5.96
C SER A 134 -12.12 -0.94 6.08
N ILE A 135 -11.77 -2.15 5.61
CA ILE A 135 -12.68 -3.28 5.55
C ILE A 135 -11.97 -4.53 6.06
N ALA A 136 -12.61 -5.26 6.98
CA ALA A 136 -12.24 -6.61 7.36
C ALA A 136 -13.36 -7.58 6.94
N ILE A 137 -13.01 -8.76 6.43
CA ILE A 137 -13.98 -9.73 5.91
C ILE A 137 -13.70 -11.10 6.53
N ALA A 138 -14.77 -11.77 6.97
CA ALA A 138 -14.74 -13.15 7.45
C ALA A 138 -15.67 -14.00 6.58
N GLY A 139 -15.11 -15.08 6.02
CA GLY A 139 -15.80 -15.98 5.12
C GLY A 139 -16.55 -17.13 5.80
N PRO A 140 -17.17 -18.03 5.01
CA PRO A 140 -17.80 -19.25 5.49
C PRO A 140 -16.82 -20.11 6.28
N GLY A 141 -17.23 -20.57 7.47
CA GLY A 141 -16.40 -21.40 8.34
C GLY A 141 -16.12 -22.77 7.69
N ASN A 142 -14.90 -23.28 7.84
CA ASN A 142 -14.49 -24.52 7.19
C ASN A 142 -15.31 -25.72 7.72
N LEU A 143 -16.19 -26.28 6.88
CA LEU A 143 -17.08 -27.40 7.19
C LEU A 143 -16.39 -28.78 7.19
N SER A 144 -15.06 -28.88 7.09
CA SER A 144 -14.34 -30.16 7.04
C SER A 144 -14.54 -31.08 8.26
N LYS A 145 -15.25 -30.65 9.30
CA LYS A 145 -15.58 -31.45 10.49
C LYS A 145 -17.04 -31.92 10.59
N LEU A 146 -17.90 -31.60 9.62
CA LEU A 146 -19.34 -31.93 9.69
C LEU A 146 -19.81 -33.06 8.78
N GLN A 147 -18.93 -33.74 8.03
CA GLN A 147 -19.25 -34.99 7.33
C GLN A 147 -18.11 -36.00 7.43
N ALA A 148 -18.00 -36.66 8.57
CA ALA A 148 -17.52 -38.04 8.62
C ALA A 148 -18.75 -38.94 8.81
N VAL A 149 -19.65 -38.94 7.82
CA VAL A 149 -20.57 -40.07 7.65
C VAL A 149 -19.72 -41.17 7.04
N PRO A 150 -19.54 -42.33 7.70
CA PRO A 150 -18.74 -43.40 7.13
C PRO A 150 -19.52 -43.94 5.93
N MET A 151 -19.11 -43.58 4.71
CA MET A 151 -19.47 -44.36 3.54
C MET A 151 -18.69 -45.67 3.64
N THR A 152 -19.38 -46.73 4.01
CA THR A 152 -18.88 -48.09 3.86
C THR A 152 -18.63 -48.34 2.38
N ASP A 153 -17.37 -48.64 2.06
CA ASP A 153 -16.93 -49.07 0.74
C ASP A 153 -17.69 -50.32 0.30
N THR A 154 -18.52 -50.17 -0.72
CA THR A 154 -18.81 -51.28 -1.64
C THR A 154 -19.06 -50.74 -3.05
N GLU A 155 -18.18 -51.20 -3.94
CA GLU A 155 -18.35 -51.32 -5.40
C GLU A 155 -18.23 -50.05 -6.26
N VAL A 156 -16.97 -49.76 -6.57
CA VAL A 156 -16.55 -49.23 -7.87
C VAL A 156 -16.69 -50.35 -8.91
N GLN A 157 -17.63 -50.25 -9.85
CA GLN A 157 -17.36 -50.41 -11.29
C GLN A 157 -18.62 -50.23 -12.16
N ASP A 158 -18.40 -49.68 -13.36
CA ASP A 158 -19.34 -49.55 -14.47
C ASP A 158 -20.43 -48.48 -14.37
N THR A 159 -20.08 -47.26 -14.78
CA THR A 159 -20.45 -46.76 -16.12
C THR A 159 -19.97 -45.31 -16.28
N MET A 160 -19.03 -45.10 -17.20
CA MET A 160 -18.85 -43.79 -17.85
C MET A 160 -20.05 -43.57 -18.78
N SER A 161 -21.19 -43.11 -18.25
CA SER A 161 -22.29 -42.53 -19.03
C SER A 161 -23.34 -41.90 -18.11
N GLU A 162 -22.95 -40.86 -17.37
CA GLU A 162 -23.90 -39.82 -16.92
C GLU A 162 -23.13 -38.54 -16.57
N VAL A 163 -22.74 -37.80 -17.61
CA VAL A 163 -22.34 -36.40 -17.50
C VAL A 163 -23.62 -35.57 -17.38
N GLU A 164 -24.34 -35.64 -16.26
CA GLU A 164 -25.44 -34.68 -15.93
C GLU A 164 -26.10 -34.89 -14.53
N ALA A 165 -25.37 -35.11 -13.43
CA ALA A 165 -26.03 -35.09 -12.09
C ALA A 165 -25.09 -34.87 -10.88
N LEU A 166 -24.00 -34.11 -10.98
CA LEU A 166 -23.24 -33.71 -9.79
C LEU A 166 -23.56 -32.24 -9.44
N PRO A 167 -24.04 -31.94 -8.21
CA PRO A 167 -24.44 -30.59 -7.86
C PRO A 167 -23.20 -29.68 -7.88
N ARG A 168 -23.27 -28.60 -8.68
CA ARG A 168 -22.25 -27.55 -8.82
C ARG A 168 -22.02 -26.72 -7.54
N GLN A 169 -22.21 -27.28 -6.35
CA GLN A 169 -22.16 -26.55 -5.08
C GLN A 169 -20.79 -26.60 -4.38
N PHE A 170 -19.85 -27.45 -4.83
CA PHE A 170 -18.57 -27.63 -4.15
C PHE A 170 -17.37 -26.89 -4.77
N TYR A 171 -17.58 -26.07 -5.81
CA TYR A 171 -16.50 -25.33 -6.50
C TYR A 171 -16.41 -23.83 -6.13
N TYR A 172 -17.28 -23.35 -5.23
CA TYR A 172 -17.53 -21.91 -5.09
C TYR A 172 -16.78 -21.12 -3.99
N PRO A 173 -16.21 -21.68 -2.91
CA PRO A 173 -15.65 -20.83 -1.83
C PRO A 173 -14.29 -20.19 -2.19
N TYR A 174 -13.53 -20.77 -3.12
CA TYR A 174 -12.22 -20.24 -3.52
C TYR A 174 -12.28 -19.22 -4.66
N VAL A 175 -13.34 -19.24 -5.48
CA VAL A 175 -13.45 -18.36 -6.65
C VAL A 175 -13.74 -16.91 -6.25
N SER A 176 -14.50 -16.69 -5.17
CA SER A 176 -14.76 -15.36 -4.63
C SER A 176 -13.52 -14.74 -4.01
N GLU A 177 -12.75 -15.52 -3.24
CA GLU A 177 -11.49 -15.07 -2.65
C GLU A 177 -10.44 -14.78 -3.74
N LEU A 178 -10.31 -15.64 -4.75
CA LEU A 178 -9.41 -15.42 -5.88
C LEU A 178 -9.80 -14.18 -6.71
N ARG A 179 -11.10 -13.93 -6.90
CA ARG A 179 -11.58 -12.75 -7.62
C ARG A 179 -11.34 -11.48 -6.82
N PHE A 180 -11.62 -11.50 -5.51
CA PHE A 180 -11.36 -10.37 -4.63
C PHE A 180 -9.86 -10.07 -4.51
N LEU A 181 -9.01 -11.09 -4.35
CA LEU A 181 -7.56 -10.97 -4.40
C LEU A 181 -7.11 -10.40 -5.76
N GLY A 182 -7.74 -10.81 -6.86
CA GLY A 182 -7.55 -10.23 -8.19
C GLY A 182 -7.89 -8.74 -8.22
N ASP A 183 -9.07 -8.35 -7.73
CA ASP A 183 -9.51 -6.95 -7.69
C ASP A 183 -8.65 -6.08 -6.75
N LYS A 184 -8.14 -6.67 -5.64
CA LYS A 184 -7.17 -6.02 -4.75
C LYS A 184 -5.82 -5.83 -5.46
N MET A 185 -5.32 -6.86 -6.13
CA MET A 185 -4.06 -6.80 -6.89
C MET A 185 -4.13 -5.75 -7.99
N ILE A 186 -5.26 -5.65 -8.71
CA ILE A 186 -5.48 -4.61 -9.74
C ILE A 186 -5.47 -3.19 -9.12
N ARG A 187 -6.04 -3.01 -7.93
CA ARG A 187 -6.01 -1.71 -7.22
C ARG A 187 -4.59 -1.35 -6.79
N ASP A 188 -3.88 -2.31 -6.22
CA ASP A 188 -2.49 -2.12 -5.80
C ASP A 188 -1.59 -1.82 -7.00
N GLU A 189 -1.80 -2.52 -8.13
CA GLU A 189 -1.09 -2.28 -9.40
C GLU A 189 -1.30 -0.85 -9.90
N ARG A 190 -2.56 -0.37 -9.96
CA ARG A 190 -2.85 1.03 -10.33
C ARG A 190 -2.23 2.05 -9.36
N TYR A 191 -2.20 1.72 -8.07
CA TYR A 191 -1.56 2.57 -7.07
C TYR A 191 -0.04 2.65 -7.30
N PHE A 192 0.61 1.53 -7.58
CA PHE A 192 2.03 1.47 -7.92
C PHE A 192 2.33 2.20 -9.23
N GLU A 193 1.50 2.04 -10.25
CA GLU A 193 1.63 2.75 -11.53
C GLU A 193 1.55 4.28 -11.33
N THR A 194 0.52 4.76 -10.61
CA THR A 194 0.37 6.19 -10.28
C THR A 194 1.57 6.72 -9.48
N ARG A 195 2.11 5.90 -8.58
CA ARG A 195 3.29 6.27 -7.77
C ARG A 195 4.56 6.28 -8.63
N SER A 196 4.70 5.35 -9.56
CA SER A 196 5.78 5.29 -10.54
C SER A 196 5.76 6.53 -11.43
N ASP A 197 4.61 6.88 -12.01
CA ASP A 197 4.45 8.07 -12.85
C ASP A 197 4.85 9.36 -12.12
N ARG A 198 4.47 9.47 -10.84
CA ARG A 198 4.86 10.61 -9.99
C ARG A 198 6.36 10.65 -9.75
N LEU A 199 7.00 9.50 -9.57
CA LEU A 199 8.45 9.41 -9.41
C LEU A 199 9.18 9.74 -10.70
N ASP A 200 8.73 9.23 -11.84
CA ASP A 200 9.31 9.50 -13.16
C ASP A 200 9.18 10.98 -13.53
N LYS A 201 8.04 11.61 -13.19
CA LYS A 201 7.86 13.05 -13.34
C LYS A 201 8.84 13.85 -12.48
N ARG A 202 8.97 13.51 -11.19
CA ARG A 202 9.93 14.17 -10.29
C ARG A 202 11.38 13.96 -10.72
N LEU A 203 11.70 12.77 -11.21
CA LEU A 203 13.04 12.45 -11.72
C LEU A 203 13.36 13.27 -12.97
N SER A 204 12.41 13.39 -13.89
CA SER A 204 12.53 14.22 -15.09
C SER A 204 12.72 15.70 -14.74
N GLU A 205 11.91 16.24 -13.82
CA GLU A 205 12.04 17.62 -13.32
C GLU A 205 13.42 17.88 -12.66
N ASN A 206 13.93 16.89 -11.91
CA ASN A 206 15.26 16.97 -11.30
C ASN A 206 16.37 16.91 -12.34
N ILE A 207 16.28 16.02 -13.34
CA ILE A 207 17.26 15.93 -14.43
C ILE A 207 17.31 17.24 -15.20
N GLU A 208 16.17 17.81 -15.56
CA GLU A 208 16.12 19.12 -16.22
C GLU A 208 16.76 20.21 -15.37
N THR A 209 16.49 20.22 -14.06
CA THR A 209 17.06 21.21 -13.14
C THR A 209 18.58 21.07 -13.04
N VAL A 210 19.09 19.85 -12.91
CA VAL A 210 20.53 19.57 -12.87
C VAL A 210 21.18 19.97 -14.19
N GLN A 211 20.56 19.65 -15.32
CA GLN A 211 21.10 19.97 -16.64
C GLN A 211 21.13 21.48 -16.90
N ARG A 212 20.08 22.23 -16.50
CA ARG A 212 20.12 23.70 -16.54
C ARG A 212 21.27 24.26 -15.70
N ARG A 213 21.45 23.76 -14.47
CA ARG A 213 22.54 24.21 -13.58
C ARG A 213 23.91 23.87 -14.15
N ALA A 214 24.07 22.70 -14.78
CA ALA A 214 25.31 22.30 -15.44
C ALA A 214 25.64 23.23 -16.60
N ASN A 215 24.67 23.51 -17.48
CA ASN A 215 24.86 24.44 -18.61
C ASN A 215 25.21 25.86 -18.11
N THR A 216 24.52 26.37 -17.09
CA THR A 216 24.86 27.70 -16.52
C THR A 216 26.27 27.73 -15.93
N LEU A 217 26.72 26.62 -15.32
CA LEU A 217 28.08 26.51 -14.79
C LEU A 217 29.10 26.46 -15.93
N GLU A 218 28.82 25.71 -16.99
CA GLU A 218 29.66 25.62 -18.19
C GLU A 218 29.82 26.99 -18.85
N ASP A 219 28.72 27.72 -19.08
CA ASP A 219 28.73 29.07 -19.63
C ASP A 219 29.57 30.03 -18.76
N SER A 220 29.40 29.96 -17.44
CA SER A 220 30.17 30.79 -16.51
C SER A 220 31.67 30.48 -16.52
N VAL A 221 32.04 29.21 -16.66
CA VAL A 221 33.44 28.80 -16.77
C VAL A 221 34.02 29.27 -18.10
N LEU A 222 33.31 29.09 -19.21
CA LEU A 222 33.74 29.55 -20.54
C LEU A 222 33.95 31.07 -20.56
N GLU A 223 33.05 31.84 -19.96
CA GLU A 223 33.18 33.29 -19.85
C GLU A 223 34.43 33.69 -19.04
N ARG A 224 34.67 33.03 -17.90
CA ARG A 224 35.87 33.27 -17.08
C ARG A 224 37.15 32.90 -17.81
N VAL A 225 37.18 31.78 -18.52
CA VAL A 225 38.34 31.36 -19.31
C VAL A 225 38.62 32.38 -20.42
N SER A 226 37.60 32.79 -21.17
CA SER A 226 37.74 33.83 -22.20
C SER A 226 38.24 35.16 -21.64
N SER A 227 37.75 35.58 -20.47
CA SER A 227 38.24 36.78 -19.77
C SER A 227 39.71 36.66 -19.36
N VAL A 228 40.13 35.49 -18.88
CA VAL A 228 41.54 35.23 -18.53
C VAL A 228 42.41 35.20 -19.78
N GLU A 229 41.98 34.54 -20.86
CA GLU A 229 42.70 34.47 -22.13
C GLU A 229 42.93 35.87 -22.73
N THR A 230 41.89 36.70 -22.77
CA THR A 230 41.99 38.08 -23.26
C THR A 230 42.92 38.93 -22.40
N SER A 231 42.84 38.79 -21.08
CA SER A 231 43.76 39.46 -20.14
C SER A 231 45.21 39.02 -20.35
N LEU A 232 45.44 37.70 -20.50
CA LEU A 232 46.77 37.14 -20.71
C LEU A 232 47.35 37.55 -22.06
N ALA A 233 46.56 37.50 -23.13
CA ALA A 233 46.96 37.98 -24.45
C ALA A 233 47.38 39.46 -24.40
N SER A 234 46.61 40.30 -23.70
CA SER A 234 46.94 41.71 -23.53
C SER A 234 48.27 41.93 -22.78
N ARG A 235 48.57 41.09 -21.78
CA ARG A 235 49.83 41.11 -21.04
C ARG A 235 51.01 40.65 -21.88
N ILE A 236 50.84 39.59 -22.67
CA ILE A 236 51.86 39.09 -23.60
C ILE A 236 52.19 40.17 -24.63
N SER A 237 51.18 40.81 -25.25
CA SER A 237 51.42 41.90 -26.20
C SER A 237 52.17 43.10 -25.59
N ARG A 238 51.94 43.40 -24.31
CA ARG A 238 52.71 44.44 -23.59
C ARG A 238 54.16 44.02 -23.36
N LEU A 239 54.39 42.76 -22.98
CA LEU A 239 55.72 42.18 -22.80
C LEU A 239 56.51 42.14 -24.11
N ASP A 240 55.87 41.77 -25.23
CA ASP A 240 56.50 41.78 -26.55
C ASP A 240 56.91 43.19 -26.96
N ARG A 241 56.03 44.19 -26.78
CA ARG A 241 56.38 45.60 -27.03
C ARG A 241 57.53 46.08 -26.14
N PHE A 242 57.50 45.74 -24.86
CA PHE A 242 58.57 46.10 -23.93
C PHE A 242 59.91 45.46 -24.34
N SER A 243 59.89 44.18 -24.73
CA SER A 243 61.07 43.46 -25.21
C SER A 243 61.61 44.07 -26.51
N TYR A 244 60.73 44.44 -27.43
CA TYR A 244 61.11 45.11 -28.68
C TYR A 244 61.76 46.48 -28.41
N ASN A 245 61.19 47.29 -27.51
CA ASN A 245 61.73 48.59 -27.14
C ASN A 245 63.11 48.47 -26.45
N LEU A 246 63.30 47.48 -25.57
CA LEU A 246 64.59 47.23 -24.93
C LEU A 246 65.66 46.83 -25.97
N LEU A 247 65.30 45.99 -26.94
CA LEU A 247 66.21 45.59 -28.01
C LEU A 247 66.55 46.76 -28.94
N SER A 248 65.59 47.64 -29.24
CA SER A 248 65.85 48.83 -30.05
C SER A 248 66.74 49.84 -29.33
N GLU A 249 66.46 50.17 -28.06
CA GLU A 249 67.31 51.06 -27.24
C GLU A 249 68.73 50.47 -27.07
N SER A 250 68.85 49.15 -26.88
CA SER A 250 70.16 48.50 -26.82
C SER A 250 70.93 48.60 -28.15
N SER A 251 70.24 48.57 -29.29
CA SER A 251 70.87 48.73 -30.60
C SER A 251 71.31 50.18 -30.86
N GLU A 252 70.50 51.16 -30.45
CA GLU A 252 70.81 52.58 -30.60
C GLU A 252 71.98 52.97 -29.70
N THR A 253 71.96 52.55 -28.42
CA THR A 253 73.08 52.80 -27.49
C THR A 253 74.37 52.12 -27.96
N SER A 254 74.31 50.89 -28.49
CA SER A 254 75.47 50.21 -29.07
C SER A 254 76.02 50.96 -30.31
N SER A 255 75.12 51.46 -31.16
CA SER A 255 75.47 52.28 -32.33
C SER A 255 76.12 53.62 -31.92
N ASP A 256 75.56 54.31 -30.93
CA ASP A 256 76.10 55.58 -30.42
C ASP A 256 77.46 55.40 -29.74
N VAL A 257 77.64 54.32 -28.98
CA VAL A 257 78.93 53.95 -28.39
C VAL A 257 79.95 53.65 -29.49
N ALA A 258 79.56 52.92 -30.54
CA ALA A 258 80.43 52.66 -31.69
C ALA A 258 80.81 53.95 -32.45
N GLN A 259 79.87 54.88 -32.65
CA GLN A 259 80.14 56.16 -33.32
C GLN A 259 81.01 57.10 -32.48
N THR A 260 80.81 57.15 -31.17
CA THR A 260 81.64 57.97 -30.26
C THR A 260 83.07 57.43 -30.16
N LEU A 261 83.25 56.11 -30.12
CA LEU A 261 84.57 55.47 -30.22
C LEU A 261 85.26 55.73 -31.57
N ALA A 262 84.50 55.77 -32.67
CA ALA A 262 85.03 56.09 -34.00
C ALA A 262 85.46 57.56 -34.13
N LYS A 263 84.79 58.50 -33.44
CA LYS A 263 85.17 59.92 -33.39
C LYS A 263 86.34 60.23 -32.45
N ALA A 264 86.64 59.33 -31.50
CA ALA A 264 87.73 59.49 -30.54
C ALA A 264 89.10 58.96 -31.05
N ARG A 265 89.14 58.37 -32.25
CA ARG A 265 90.35 57.97 -32.98
C ARG A 265 90.71 59.00 -34.04
#